data_AF-H6RKY5-F1
#
_entry.id   AF-H6RKY5-F1
#
_cell.length_a   1.000
_cell.length_b   1.000
_cell.length_c   1.000
_cell.angle_alpha   90.00
_cell.angle_beta   90.00
_cell.angle_gamma   90.00
#
_symmetry.space_group_name_H-M   'P 1'
#
loop_
_entity.id
_entity.type
_entity.pdbx_description
1 polymer ?
#
loop_
_entity_poly.entity_id
_entity_poly.type
_entity_poly.pdbx_seq_one_letter_code
_entity_poly.pdbx_strand_id
1 'polypeptide(L)'
;MDYTTVWVPGWPLDLARTLAPHRRGAGDPAMQTAADGVWRTTSTPAGPATVRISVTAGRVTISAWGPGAEHAGAAVPRMLGADDRPEEFQPGRHPTVAELHRSIRWLRLGGTGRTWDALVPAVLEQKVTVAEANRVWRELLRLAGEPAPGPAPAGLRVVPSALRVLEITDWEWHRCGLDGARRRALRAVATVAHRLEPGEDVDSATLQRRLCSIPGIGQWTAAEVVQRTFGDPDAVSVGDYHLKNIVGFALTGRRTTDDAGMLELLEPWRGHRQRVVRLILAGGARRPRRGPRFAPTDYRAI
;
A
#
# COMPACT_ATOMS: atom_id res chain seq x y z
N MET A 1 -22.35 13.18 8.61
CA MET A 1 -21.92 11.76 8.58
C MET A 1 -22.81 11.17 7.54
N ASP A 2 -22.22 10.73 6.44
CA ASP A 2 -22.96 10.62 5.19
C ASP A 2 -23.14 9.15 4.81
N TYR A 3 -22.36 8.26 5.45
CA TYR A 3 -22.51 6.82 5.40
C TYR A 3 -22.15 6.18 6.74
N THR A 4 -22.91 5.18 7.17
CA THR A 4 -22.54 4.33 8.30
C THR A 4 -23.04 2.91 8.09
N THR A 5 -22.23 1.91 8.43
CA THR A 5 -22.64 0.51 8.43
C THR A 5 -21.87 -0.29 9.49
N VAL A 6 -22.38 -1.47 9.81
CA VAL A 6 -21.70 -2.46 10.65
C VAL A 6 -21.47 -3.71 9.83
N TRP A 7 -20.24 -4.18 9.80
CA TRP A 7 -19.83 -5.41 9.14
C TRP A 7 -19.23 -6.38 10.15
N VAL A 8 -19.56 -7.67 10.02
CA VAL A 8 -19.02 -8.73 10.87
C VAL A 8 -18.15 -9.65 9.99
N PRO A 9 -16.82 -9.62 10.11
CA PRO A 9 -15.95 -10.53 9.39
C PRO A 9 -16.20 -11.97 9.83
N GLY A 10 -16.11 -12.91 8.88
CA GLY A 10 -16.16 -14.35 9.16
C GLY A 10 -14.89 -14.91 9.83
N TRP A 11 -14.00 -14.05 10.34
CA TRP A 11 -12.72 -14.41 10.95
C TRP A 11 -12.29 -13.36 12.00
N PRO A 12 -11.38 -13.72 12.93
CA PRO A 12 -10.73 -12.74 13.81
C PRO A 12 -9.91 -11.71 13.03
N LEU A 13 -10.34 -10.45 13.04
CA LEU A 13 -9.68 -9.36 12.32
C LEU A 13 -8.56 -8.71 13.14
N ASP A 14 -7.32 -8.79 12.65
CA ASP A 14 -6.20 -7.94 13.09
C ASP A 14 -6.16 -6.68 12.22
N LEU A 15 -6.87 -5.64 12.64
CA LEU A 15 -7.01 -4.40 11.87
C LEU A 15 -5.66 -3.74 11.56
N ALA A 16 -4.75 -3.72 12.55
CA ALA A 16 -3.45 -3.09 12.42
C ALA A 16 -2.59 -3.80 11.36
N ARG A 17 -2.57 -5.14 11.36
CA ARG A 17 -1.82 -5.93 10.38
C ARG A 17 -2.41 -5.85 8.99
N THR A 18 -3.74 -5.85 8.87
CA THR A 18 -4.42 -5.73 7.56
C THR A 18 -4.17 -4.37 6.93
N LEU A 19 -4.21 -3.28 7.71
CA LEU A 19 -3.99 -1.92 7.21
C LEU A 19 -2.53 -1.49 7.11
N ALA A 20 -1.59 -2.22 7.73
CA ALA A 20 -0.16 -1.90 7.71
C ALA A 20 0.43 -1.57 6.32
N PRO A 21 0.09 -2.27 5.22
CA PRO A 21 0.61 -1.96 3.88
C PRO A 21 0.18 -0.59 3.35
N HIS A 22 -0.93 -0.07 3.88
CA HIS A 22 -1.49 1.21 3.47
C HIS A 22 -0.96 2.38 4.31
N ARG A 23 -0.20 2.13 5.38
CA ARG A 23 0.28 3.15 6.31
C ARG A 23 1.74 3.54 6.06
N ARG A 24 2.02 4.84 5.98
CA ARG A 24 3.34 5.44 5.68
C ARG A 24 3.96 6.02 6.96
N GLY A 25 4.26 5.11 7.89
CA GLY A 25 4.87 5.45 9.18
C GLY A 25 3.90 6.02 10.22
N ALA A 26 4.44 6.47 11.35
CA ALA A 26 3.65 6.89 12.50
C ALA A 26 2.84 8.18 12.24
N GLY A 27 3.43 9.12 11.51
CA GLY A 27 2.83 10.43 11.18
C GLY A 27 2.25 10.50 9.76
N ASP A 28 1.66 9.42 9.28
CA ASP A 28 1.01 9.38 7.96
C ASP A 28 -0.21 10.33 7.94
N PRO A 29 -0.23 11.34 7.05
CA PRO A 29 -1.33 12.29 6.97
C PRO A 29 -2.54 11.74 6.19
N ALA A 30 -2.46 10.56 5.57
CA ALA A 30 -3.61 9.92 4.92
C ALA A 30 -4.22 8.79 5.76
N MET A 31 -3.54 8.35 6.83
CA MET A 31 -4.02 7.31 7.74
C MET A 31 -3.54 7.53 9.18
N GLN A 32 -4.47 7.70 10.11
CA GLN A 32 -4.16 7.90 11.52
C GLN A 32 -4.91 6.88 12.40
N THR A 33 -4.28 6.48 13.51
CA THR A 33 -4.93 5.70 14.55
C THR A 33 -5.28 6.64 15.70
N ALA A 34 -6.56 6.76 16.03
CA ALA A 34 -7.08 7.53 17.15
C ALA A 34 -7.72 6.60 18.19
N ALA A 35 -8.15 7.16 19.32
CA ALA A 35 -8.80 6.38 20.38
C ALA A 35 -10.11 5.71 19.93
N ASP A 36 -10.80 6.30 18.95
CA ASP A 36 -12.10 5.84 18.45
C ASP A 36 -12.01 4.99 17.17
N GLY A 37 -10.81 4.72 16.67
CA GLY A 37 -10.59 3.85 15.50
C GLY A 37 -9.46 4.30 14.58
N VAL A 38 -9.34 3.61 13.45
CA VAL A 38 -8.43 3.98 12.37
C VAL A 38 -9.16 4.89 11.39
N TRP A 39 -8.61 6.06 11.14
CA TRP A 39 -9.07 7.05 10.18
C TRP A 39 -8.22 6.98 8.92
N ARG A 40 -8.85 6.98 7.74
CA ARG A 40 -8.17 6.95 6.45
C ARG A 40 -8.89 7.85 5.45
N THR A 41 -8.16 8.61 4.67
CA THR A 41 -8.70 9.33 3.51
C THR A 41 -8.56 8.53 2.23
N THR A 42 -9.44 8.77 1.27
CA THR A 42 -9.39 8.13 -0.05
C THR A 42 -9.91 9.06 -1.13
N SER A 43 -9.30 9.01 -2.32
CA SER A 43 -9.92 9.60 -3.51
C SER A 43 -11.10 8.73 -3.96
N THR A 44 -12.14 9.32 -4.55
CA THR A 44 -13.24 8.58 -5.20
C THR A 44 -13.72 9.29 -6.46
N PRO A 45 -14.42 8.58 -7.39
CA PRO A 45 -15.06 9.22 -8.54
C PRO A 45 -16.04 10.33 -8.16
N ALA A 46 -16.71 10.22 -7.01
CA ALA A 46 -17.64 11.23 -6.52
C ALA A 46 -16.95 12.36 -5.74
N GLY A 47 -15.63 12.28 -5.52
CA GLY A 47 -14.84 13.24 -4.76
C GLY A 47 -14.13 12.62 -3.54
N PRO A 48 -13.42 13.43 -2.74
CA PRO A 48 -12.68 12.95 -1.57
C PRO A 48 -13.62 12.35 -0.52
N ALA A 49 -13.11 11.38 0.24
CA ALA A 49 -13.80 10.83 1.39
C ALA A 49 -12.85 10.49 2.54
N THR A 50 -13.41 10.49 3.75
CA THR A 50 -12.76 9.97 4.95
C THR A 50 -13.56 8.78 5.45
N VAL A 51 -12.88 7.71 5.86
CA VAL A 51 -13.47 6.57 6.57
C VAL A 51 -12.87 6.45 7.97
N ARG A 52 -13.72 6.15 8.95
CA ARG A 52 -13.32 5.69 10.29
C ARG A 52 -13.74 4.24 10.43
N ILE A 53 -12.80 3.41 10.91
CA ILE A 53 -12.98 1.98 11.12
C ILE A 53 -12.70 1.68 12.59
N SER A 54 -13.72 1.23 13.31
CA SER A 54 -13.60 0.80 14.70
C SER A 54 -14.01 -0.65 14.87
N VAL A 55 -13.31 -1.39 15.72
CA VAL A 55 -13.58 -2.82 15.96
C VAL A 55 -13.93 -3.00 17.43
N THR A 56 -15.13 -3.48 17.71
CA THR A 56 -15.60 -3.77 19.06
C THR A 56 -16.22 -5.16 19.09
N ALA A 57 -15.68 -6.05 19.93
CA ALA A 57 -16.14 -7.44 20.07
C ALA A 57 -16.32 -8.16 18.71
N GLY A 58 -15.35 -7.99 17.80
CA GLY A 58 -15.37 -8.58 16.45
C GLY A 58 -16.30 -7.90 15.44
N ARG A 59 -17.07 -6.88 15.82
CA ARG A 59 -17.88 -6.08 14.90
C ARG A 59 -17.10 -4.86 14.41
N VAL A 60 -17.11 -4.62 13.10
CA VAL A 60 -16.48 -3.47 12.45
C VAL A 60 -17.54 -2.40 12.21
N THR A 61 -17.46 -1.28 12.91
CA THR A 61 -18.28 -0.10 12.59
C THR A 61 -17.50 0.77 11.61
N ILE A 62 -18.16 1.12 10.52
CA ILE A 62 -17.60 1.92 9.44
C ILE A 62 -18.42 3.19 9.34
N SER A 63 -17.78 4.34 9.50
CA SER A 63 -18.40 5.65 9.28
C SER A 63 -17.63 6.38 8.19
N ALA A 64 -18.32 7.06 7.28
CA ALA A 64 -17.67 7.83 6.23
C ALA A 64 -18.30 9.21 6.01
N TRP A 65 -17.49 10.13 5.48
CA TRP A 65 -17.82 11.53 5.27
C TRP A 65 -17.26 12.03 3.94
N GLY A 66 -17.93 13.04 3.37
CA GLY A 66 -17.53 13.72 2.15
C GLY A 66 -18.28 13.20 0.92
N PRO A 67 -18.07 13.82 -0.25
CA PRO A 67 -18.76 13.48 -1.49
C PRO A 67 -18.65 11.99 -1.88
N GLY A 68 -17.53 11.35 -1.54
CA GLY A 68 -17.29 9.93 -1.79
C GLY A 68 -17.67 8.97 -0.67
N ALA A 69 -18.38 9.41 0.37
CA ALA A 69 -18.58 8.65 1.60
C ALA A 69 -19.19 7.26 1.38
N GLU A 70 -20.26 7.17 0.58
CA GLU A 70 -20.95 5.91 0.31
C GLU A 70 -20.02 4.90 -0.36
N HIS A 71 -19.34 5.32 -1.42
CA HIS A 71 -18.38 4.47 -2.13
C HIS A 71 -17.23 4.03 -1.21
N ALA A 72 -16.65 4.98 -0.46
CA ALA A 72 -15.52 4.71 0.41
C ALA A 72 -15.90 3.76 1.57
N GLY A 73 -17.07 3.97 2.17
CA GLY A 73 -17.58 3.14 3.26
C GLY A 73 -17.93 1.72 2.79
N ALA A 74 -18.61 1.59 1.65
CA ALA A 74 -18.96 0.30 1.07
C ALA A 74 -17.74 -0.54 0.66
N ALA A 75 -16.61 0.09 0.32
CA ALA A 75 -15.37 -0.59 -0.04
C ALA A 75 -14.57 -1.13 1.16
N VAL A 76 -14.90 -0.74 2.41
CA VAL A 76 -14.10 -1.13 3.59
C VAL A 76 -14.02 -2.65 3.80
N PRO A 77 -15.10 -3.45 3.70
CA PRO A 77 -14.99 -4.91 3.82
C PRO A 77 -13.96 -5.51 2.85
N ARG A 78 -13.94 -5.07 1.59
CA ARG A 78 -12.93 -5.50 0.59
C ARG A 78 -11.52 -5.06 0.99
N MET A 79 -11.34 -3.83 1.45
CA MET A 79 -10.05 -3.34 1.98
C MET A 79 -9.58 -4.14 3.20
N LEU A 80 -10.51 -4.69 3.98
CA LEU A 80 -10.22 -5.56 5.12
C LEU A 80 -10.07 -7.04 4.73
N GLY A 81 -10.22 -7.36 3.44
CA GLY A 81 -9.95 -8.67 2.85
C GLY A 81 -11.15 -9.62 2.80
N ALA A 82 -12.39 -9.10 2.73
CA ALA A 82 -13.59 -9.90 2.50
C ALA A 82 -13.55 -10.75 1.22
N ASP A 83 -12.85 -10.25 0.19
CA ASP A 83 -12.70 -10.93 -1.09
C ASP A 83 -11.50 -11.87 -1.13
N ASP A 84 -10.66 -11.88 -0.08
CA ASP A 84 -9.51 -12.75 0.00
C ASP A 84 -9.93 -14.21 0.23
N ARG A 85 -9.20 -15.17 -0.37
CA ARG A 85 -9.43 -16.62 -0.27
C ARG A 85 -8.19 -17.35 0.23
N PRO A 86 -7.78 -17.18 1.51
CA PRO A 86 -6.63 -17.87 2.10
C PRO A 86 -6.80 -19.39 2.17
N GLU A 87 -8.02 -19.92 2.08
CA GLU A 87 -8.31 -21.34 1.99
C GLU A 87 -7.83 -21.98 0.68
N GLU A 88 -7.65 -21.20 -0.38
CA GLU A 88 -7.07 -21.66 -1.66
C GLU A 88 -5.54 -21.80 -1.56
N PHE A 89 -4.92 -21.17 -0.56
CA PHE A 89 -3.48 -21.21 -0.37
C PHE A 89 -3.04 -22.55 0.25
N GLN A 90 -2.22 -23.28 -0.50
CA GLN A 90 -1.59 -24.51 -0.02
C GLN A 90 -0.14 -24.21 0.43
N PRO A 91 0.15 -24.16 1.75
CA PRO A 91 1.50 -23.85 2.24
C PRO A 91 2.55 -24.90 1.87
N GLY A 92 2.13 -26.10 1.47
CA GLY A 92 3.03 -27.20 1.08
C GLY A 92 3.83 -27.76 2.26
N ARG A 93 4.96 -28.42 1.95
CA ARG A 93 5.82 -29.09 2.95
C ARG A 93 6.94 -28.20 3.50
N HIS A 94 7.06 -26.95 3.06
CA HIS A 94 8.12 -26.07 3.55
C HIS A 94 7.84 -25.68 5.01
N PRO A 95 8.69 -26.06 5.98
CA PRO A 95 8.38 -25.92 7.41
C PRO A 95 8.13 -24.46 7.82
N THR A 96 8.94 -23.52 7.34
CA THR A 96 8.75 -22.08 7.62
C THR A 96 7.39 -21.56 7.14
N VAL A 97 6.98 -21.88 5.91
CA VAL A 97 5.73 -21.36 5.34
C VAL A 97 4.52 -22.01 6.00
N ALA A 98 4.58 -23.31 6.26
CA ALA A 98 3.55 -24.03 7.00
C ALA A 98 3.38 -23.46 8.41
N GLU A 99 4.46 -23.18 9.14
CA GLU A 99 4.42 -22.58 10.47
C GLU A 99 3.82 -21.17 10.45
N LEU A 100 4.28 -20.32 9.53
CA LEU A 100 3.76 -18.95 9.41
C LEU A 100 2.28 -18.94 9.04
N HIS A 101 1.85 -19.82 8.14
CA HIS A 101 0.45 -19.93 7.77
C HIS A 101 -0.42 -20.41 8.95
N ARG A 102 0.08 -21.31 9.80
CA ARG A 102 -0.64 -21.73 11.01
C ARG A 102 -0.72 -20.64 12.08
N SER A 103 0.39 -19.98 12.36
CA SER A 103 0.50 -18.96 13.42
C SER A 103 -0.13 -17.61 13.03
N ILE A 104 -0.23 -17.32 11.73
CA ILE A 104 -0.83 -16.10 11.18
C ILE A 104 -2.01 -16.47 10.26
N ARG A 105 -2.82 -17.43 10.70
CA ARG A 105 -3.95 -18.01 9.95
C ARG A 105 -4.91 -16.97 9.35
N TRP A 106 -5.09 -15.85 10.05
CA TRP A 106 -6.07 -14.83 9.70
C TRP A 106 -5.49 -13.66 8.89
N LEU A 107 -4.27 -13.78 8.37
CA LEU A 107 -3.72 -12.79 7.45
C LEU A 107 -4.59 -12.71 6.20
N ARG A 108 -5.23 -11.57 6.01
CA ARG A 108 -5.98 -11.24 4.80
C ARG A 108 -5.22 -10.25 3.95
N LEU A 109 -5.33 -10.41 2.63
CA LEU A 109 -4.87 -9.45 1.65
C LEU A 109 -6.09 -8.68 1.13
N GLY A 110 -6.20 -7.41 1.51
CA GLY A 110 -7.30 -6.55 1.09
C GLY A 110 -6.90 -5.60 -0.03
N GLY A 111 -7.90 -5.11 -0.76
CA GLY A 111 -7.74 -4.14 -1.84
C GLY A 111 -8.59 -2.89 -1.62
N THR A 112 -8.03 -1.71 -1.86
CA THR A 112 -8.78 -0.45 -1.76
C THR A 112 -9.63 -0.16 -2.99
N GLY A 113 -9.37 -0.84 -4.12
CA GLY A 113 -9.95 -0.49 -5.42
C GLY A 113 -9.49 0.89 -5.94
N ARG A 114 -8.44 1.47 -5.34
CA ARG A 114 -7.93 2.81 -5.69
C ARG A 114 -6.50 2.78 -6.17
N THR A 115 -6.33 2.87 -7.48
CA THR A 115 -5.00 2.93 -8.11
C THR A 115 -4.29 4.22 -7.74
N TRP A 116 -4.95 5.38 -7.80
CA TRP A 116 -4.31 6.66 -7.52
C TRP A 116 -3.73 6.74 -6.10
N ASP A 117 -4.53 6.33 -5.10
CA ASP A 117 -4.13 6.31 -3.69
C ASP A 117 -2.93 5.37 -3.42
N ALA A 118 -2.75 4.33 -4.23
CA ALA A 118 -1.62 3.41 -4.13
C ALA A 118 -0.40 3.86 -4.95
N LEU A 119 -0.64 4.45 -6.13
CA LEU A 119 0.38 4.80 -7.11
C LEU A 119 1.21 6.02 -6.69
N VAL A 120 0.56 7.07 -6.17
CA VAL A 120 1.27 8.28 -5.72
C VAL A 120 2.34 7.94 -4.68
N PRO A 121 2.04 7.27 -3.55
CA PRO A 121 3.07 6.90 -2.58
C PRO A 121 4.07 5.89 -3.17
N ALA A 122 3.65 4.94 -4.01
CA ALA A 122 4.58 3.98 -4.63
C ALA A 122 5.63 4.66 -5.52
N VAL A 123 5.28 5.75 -6.22
CA VAL A 123 6.28 6.56 -6.96
C VAL A 123 7.24 7.26 -6.01
N LEU A 124 6.74 7.82 -4.90
CA LEU A 124 7.57 8.50 -3.90
C LEU A 124 8.57 7.55 -3.21
N GLU A 125 8.23 6.27 -3.09
CA GLU A 125 9.02 5.22 -2.45
C GLU A 125 10.14 4.67 -3.35
N GLN A 126 10.17 5.02 -4.65
CA GLN A 126 11.17 4.50 -5.60
C GLN A 126 12.61 4.86 -5.22
N LYS A 127 13.47 3.83 -5.10
CA LYS A 127 14.94 3.94 -4.96
C LYS A 127 15.43 4.80 -3.78
N VAL A 128 14.60 4.98 -2.75
CA VAL A 128 14.95 5.78 -1.56
C VAL A 128 14.69 5.01 -0.27
N THR A 129 15.14 5.58 0.85
CA THR A 129 14.81 5.03 2.16
C THR A 129 13.33 5.28 2.49
N VAL A 130 12.74 4.37 3.27
CA VAL A 130 11.36 4.54 3.79
C VAL A 130 11.21 5.86 4.56
N ALA A 131 12.25 6.29 5.29
CA ALA A 131 12.21 7.55 6.04
C ALA A 131 12.11 8.77 5.12
N GLU A 132 12.86 8.76 4.01
CA GLU A 132 12.79 9.81 3.00
C GLU A 132 11.44 9.82 2.28
N ALA A 133 10.97 8.65 1.83
CA ALA A 133 9.67 8.52 1.19
C ALA A 133 8.53 9.04 2.10
N ASN A 134 8.52 8.64 3.37
CA ASN A 134 7.54 9.13 4.36
C ASN A 134 7.68 10.64 4.65
N ARG A 135 8.89 11.20 4.57
CA ARG A 135 9.08 12.66 4.67
C ARG A 135 8.44 13.34 3.46
N VAL A 136 8.79 12.94 2.25
CA VAL A 136 8.27 13.54 1.01
C VAL A 136 6.75 13.39 0.92
N TRP A 137 6.20 12.23 1.31
CA TRP A 137 4.76 12.00 1.42
C TRP A 137 4.06 13.03 2.31
N ARG A 138 4.60 13.27 3.52
CA ARG A 138 4.06 14.28 4.44
C ARG A 138 4.09 15.69 3.87
N GLU A 139 5.20 16.06 3.24
CA GLU A 139 5.37 17.40 2.68
C GLU A 139 4.45 17.61 1.48
N LEU A 140 4.29 16.61 0.61
CA LEU A 140 3.34 16.65 -0.49
C LEU A 140 1.90 16.84 0.00
N LEU A 141 1.46 16.06 0.99
CA LEU A 141 0.08 16.16 1.50
C LEU A 141 -0.16 17.46 2.27
N ARG A 142 0.88 18.07 2.86
CA ARG A 142 0.78 19.41 3.46
C ARG A 142 0.67 20.51 2.41
N LEU A 143 1.43 20.38 1.33
CA LEU A 143 1.48 21.37 0.24
C LEU A 143 0.22 21.33 -0.64
N ALA A 144 -0.22 20.13 -1.00
CA ALA A 144 -1.18 19.93 -2.08
C ALA A 144 -2.37 19.02 -1.70
N GLY A 145 -2.33 18.38 -0.53
CA GLY A 145 -3.44 17.60 -0.04
C GLY A 145 -4.56 18.49 0.50
N GLU A 146 -5.81 18.08 0.25
CA GLU A 146 -6.99 18.77 0.76
C GLU A 146 -7.29 18.31 2.20
N PRO A 147 -7.92 19.15 3.04
CA PRO A 147 -8.43 18.73 4.35
C PRO A 147 -9.33 17.49 4.22
N ALA A 148 -9.14 16.52 5.12
CA ALA A 148 -9.99 15.34 5.17
C ALA A 148 -11.46 15.72 5.47
N PRO A 149 -12.44 15.26 4.68
CA PRO A 149 -13.85 15.50 4.97
C PRO A 149 -14.30 14.97 6.33
N GLY A 150 -15.27 15.65 6.94
CA GLY A 150 -15.89 15.25 8.21
C GLY A 150 -15.08 15.64 9.46
N PRO A 151 -15.43 15.08 10.63
CA PRO A 151 -14.78 15.36 11.91
C PRO A 151 -13.45 14.60 12.06
N ALA A 152 -12.66 14.55 10.99
CA ALA A 152 -11.41 13.81 10.94
C ALA A 152 -10.38 14.37 11.94
N PRO A 153 -9.48 13.54 12.48
CA PRO A 153 -8.37 13.99 13.30
C PRO A 153 -7.54 15.08 12.61
N ALA A 154 -6.97 15.98 13.43
CA ALA A 154 -6.17 17.08 12.93
C ALA A 154 -4.99 16.58 12.05
N GLY A 155 -4.73 17.32 10.98
CA GLY A 155 -3.64 17.01 10.05
C GLY A 155 -3.90 15.86 9.08
N LEU A 156 -5.07 15.21 9.12
CA LEU A 156 -5.48 14.26 8.09
C LEU A 156 -5.74 15.02 6.77
N ARG A 157 -5.29 14.45 5.66
CA ARG A 157 -5.25 15.06 4.32
C ARG A 157 -5.53 14.01 3.26
N VAL A 158 -6.29 14.39 2.25
CA VAL A 158 -6.53 13.56 1.07
C VAL A 158 -5.34 13.66 0.13
N VAL A 159 -5.01 12.55 -0.55
CA VAL A 159 -4.02 12.56 -1.64
C VAL A 159 -4.42 13.61 -2.68
N PRO A 160 -3.50 14.48 -3.13
CA PRO A 160 -3.81 15.49 -4.13
C PRO A 160 -4.42 14.87 -5.39
N SER A 161 -5.36 15.57 -6.03
CA SER A 161 -5.88 15.17 -7.33
C SER A 161 -4.78 15.21 -8.39
N ALA A 162 -4.97 14.47 -9.49
CA ALA A 162 -4.00 14.48 -10.60
C ALA A 162 -3.81 15.89 -11.19
N LEU A 163 -4.88 16.67 -11.32
CA LEU A 163 -4.81 18.07 -11.73
C LEU A 163 -3.95 18.89 -10.76
N ARG A 164 -4.20 18.75 -9.45
CA ARG A 164 -3.42 19.46 -8.43
C ARG A 164 -1.95 19.08 -8.48
N VAL A 165 -1.61 17.81 -8.74
CA VAL A 165 -0.21 17.36 -8.92
C VAL A 165 0.46 18.06 -10.11
N LEU A 166 -0.26 18.27 -11.21
CA LEU A 166 0.28 18.92 -12.41
C LEU A 166 0.53 20.42 -12.22
N GLU A 167 -0.24 21.06 -11.34
CA GLU A 167 -0.11 22.48 -10.98
C GLU A 167 1.06 22.79 -10.04
N ILE A 168 1.59 21.79 -9.32
CA ILE A 168 2.71 22.01 -8.41
C ILE A 168 3.94 22.44 -9.23
N THR A 169 4.48 23.59 -8.85
CA THR A 169 5.64 24.22 -9.50
C THR A 169 6.94 23.50 -9.15
N ASP A 170 7.96 23.71 -9.97
CA ASP A 170 9.28 23.11 -9.78
C ASP A 170 9.91 23.45 -8.43
N TRP A 171 9.76 24.70 -7.98
CA TRP A 171 10.23 25.16 -6.67
C TRP A 171 9.49 24.51 -5.51
N GLU A 172 8.18 24.30 -5.64
CA GLU A 172 7.40 23.60 -4.61
C GLU A 172 7.79 22.12 -4.51
N TRP A 173 8.06 21.46 -5.64
CA TRP A 173 8.61 20.09 -5.65
C TRP A 173 9.98 20.01 -4.96
N HIS A 174 10.85 20.98 -5.23
CA HIS A 174 12.15 21.10 -4.58
C HIS A 174 12.01 21.28 -3.07
N ARG A 175 11.10 22.15 -2.61
CA ARG A 175 10.76 22.29 -1.18
C ARG A 175 10.25 21.01 -0.53
N CYS A 176 9.51 20.17 -1.25
CA CYS A 176 9.13 18.83 -0.77
C CYS A 176 10.34 17.88 -0.64
N GLY A 177 11.45 18.18 -1.31
CA GLY A 177 12.66 17.36 -1.38
C GLY A 177 12.44 16.11 -2.23
N LEU A 178 11.65 16.24 -3.30
CA LEU A 178 11.41 15.20 -4.30
C LEU A 178 12.44 15.32 -5.43
N ASP A 179 13.15 14.23 -5.76
CA ASP A 179 14.08 14.28 -6.88
C ASP A 179 13.38 14.38 -8.24
N GLY A 180 14.16 14.82 -9.24
CA GLY A 180 13.65 15.05 -10.59
C GLY A 180 13.11 13.81 -11.31
N ALA A 181 13.61 12.61 -11.01
CA ALA A 181 13.16 11.39 -11.65
C ALA A 181 11.77 10.97 -11.12
N ARG A 182 11.58 10.93 -9.80
CA ARG A 182 10.27 10.66 -9.19
C ARG A 182 9.26 11.75 -9.53
N ARG A 183 9.68 13.02 -9.60
CA ARG A 183 8.83 14.13 -10.07
C ARG A 183 8.34 13.91 -11.50
N ARG A 184 9.22 13.56 -12.44
CA ARG A 184 8.83 13.27 -13.83
C ARG A 184 7.87 12.09 -13.91
N ALA A 185 8.10 11.02 -13.14
CA ALA A 185 7.20 9.89 -13.06
C ALA A 185 5.81 10.30 -12.51
N LEU A 186 5.76 11.10 -11.44
CA LEU A 186 4.52 11.63 -10.85
C LEU A 186 3.72 12.48 -11.84
N ARG A 187 4.38 13.35 -12.60
CA ARG A 187 3.72 14.12 -13.67
C ARG A 187 3.21 13.22 -14.79
N ALA A 188 3.99 12.21 -15.19
CA ALA A 188 3.58 11.26 -16.22
C ALA A 188 2.32 10.46 -15.81
N VAL A 189 2.26 9.95 -14.58
CA VAL A 189 1.07 9.26 -14.08
C VAL A 189 -0.12 10.20 -13.93
N ALA A 190 0.10 11.44 -13.48
CA ALA A 190 -0.97 12.43 -13.32
C ALA A 190 -1.66 12.76 -14.66
N THR A 191 -0.90 12.90 -15.75
CA THR A 191 -1.43 13.16 -17.09
C THR A 191 -2.41 12.09 -17.57
N VAL A 192 -2.22 10.83 -17.16
CA VAL A 192 -3.05 9.70 -17.59
C VAL A 192 -3.95 9.16 -16.49
N ALA A 193 -4.02 9.81 -15.33
CA ALA A 193 -4.70 9.31 -14.12
C ALA A 193 -6.17 8.92 -14.35
N HIS A 194 -6.88 9.66 -15.22
CA HIS A 194 -8.27 9.38 -15.59
C HIS A 194 -8.51 7.99 -16.22
N ARG A 195 -7.44 7.27 -16.62
CA ARG A 195 -7.49 5.92 -17.22
C ARG A 195 -6.95 4.83 -16.29
N LEU A 196 -6.51 5.17 -15.09
CA LEU A 196 -5.77 4.26 -14.21
C LEU A 196 -6.65 3.54 -13.18
N GLU A 197 -7.81 4.10 -12.85
CA GLU A 197 -8.77 3.40 -12.00
C GLU A 197 -9.33 2.18 -12.77
N PRO A 198 -9.25 0.97 -12.20
CA PRO A 198 -9.68 -0.23 -12.88
C PRO A 198 -11.20 -0.31 -12.92
N GLY A 199 -11.74 -0.69 -14.08
CA GLY A 199 -13.12 -1.19 -14.17
C GLY A 199 -13.23 -2.60 -13.59
N GLU A 200 -14.45 -3.12 -13.50
CA GLU A 200 -14.73 -4.45 -12.92
C GLU A 200 -13.99 -5.59 -13.66
N ASP A 201 -13.81 -5.48 -14.97
CA ASP A 201 -13.16 -6.50 -15.81
C ASP A 201 -11.63 -6.41 -15.86
N VAL A 202 -11.01 -5.48 -15.10
CA VAL A 202 -9.56 -5.27 -15.14
C VAL A 202 -8.87 -6.09 -14.07
N ASP A 203 -8.13 -7.13 -14.49
CA ASP A 203 -7.29 -7.93 -13.61
C ASP A 203 -5.94 -7.25 -13.26
N SER A 204 -5.25 -7.80 -12.26
CA SER A 204 -3.94 -7.31 -11.84
C SER A 204 -2.89 -7.32 -12.94
N ALA A 205 -2.87 -8.36 -13.79
CA ALA A 205 -1.88 -8.48 -14.85
C ALA A 205 -2.07 -7.37 -15.89
N THR A 206 -3.32 -7.06 -16.25
CA THR A 206 -3.67 -5.98 -17.17
C THR A 206 -3.35 -4.62 -16.57
N LEU A 207 -3.68 -4.37 -15.30
CA LEU A 207 -3.32 -3.11 -14.66
C LEU A 207 -1.79 -2.94 -14.57
N GLN A 208 -1.03 -3.99 -14.24
CA GLN A 208 0.43 -3.92 -14.24
C GLN A 208 1.00 -3.57 -15.62
N ARG A 209 0.50 -4.18 -16.71
CA ARG A 209 0.92 -3.83 -18.07
C ARG A 209 0.62 -2.37 -18.42
N ARG A 210 -0.56 -1.87 -18.04
CA ARG A 210 -0.93 -0.46 -18.24
C ARG A 210 -0.05 0.49 -17.44
N LEU A 211 0.28 0.15 -16.20
CA LEU A 211 1.15 0.96 -15.35
C LEU A 211 2.58 1.00 -15.90
N CYS A 212 3.13 -0.14 -16.31
CA CYS A 212 4.49 -0.24 -16.84
C CYS A 212 4.69 0.44 -18.21
N SER A 213 3.63 0.84 -18.91
CA SER A 213 3.77 1.65 -20.13
C SER A 213 4.00 3.14 -19.82
N ILE A 214 3.82 3.56 -18.57
CA ILE A 214 4.01 4.94 -18.14
C ILE A 214 5.51 5.17 -17.85
N PRO A 215 6.13 6.22 -18.43
CA PRO A 215 7.53 6.55 -18.14
C PRO A 215 7.80 6.70 -16.64
N GLY A 216 8.81 5.98 -16.15
CA GLY A 216 9.21 6.00 -14.73
C GLY A 216 8.46 5.01 -13.84
N ILE A 217 7.52 4.21 -14.39
CA ILE A 217 6.83 3.15 -13.67
C ILE A 217 7.35 1.80 -14.13
N GLY A 218 8.01 1.08 -13.22
CA GLY A 218 8.53 -0.27 -13.48
C GLY A 218 7.75 -1.35 -12.75
N GLN A 219 8.15 -2.61 -12.96
CA GLN A 219 7.50 -3.80 -12.39
C GLN A 219 7.35 -3.75 -10.85
N TRP A 220 8.33 -3.18 -10.14
CA TRP A 220 8.26 -3.03 -8.68
C TRP A 220 7.09 -2.13 -8.27
N THR A 221 6.98 -0.93 -8.87
CA THR A 221 5.88 0.00 -8.59
C THR A 221 4.54 -0.60 -9.00
N ALA A 222 4.47 -1.26 -10.15
CA ALA A 222 3.25 -1.88 -10.64
C ALA A 222 2.76 -3.00 -9.69
N ALA A 223 3.67 -3.84 -9.19
CA ALA A 223 3.36 -4.87 -8.19
C ALA A 223 2.85 -4.24 -6.88
N GLU A 224 3.56 -3.26 -6.32
CA GLU A 224 3.14 -2.55 -5.09
C GLU A 224 1.73 -1.93 -5.22
N VAL A 225 1.38 -1.44 -6.42
CA VAL A 225 0.05 -0.89 -6.70
C VAL A 225 -1.01 -1.97 -6.70
N VAL A 226 -0.86 -3.05 -7.49
CA VAL A 226 -1.92 -4.08 -7.56
C VAL A 226 -2.09 -4.86 -6.25
N GLN A 227 -1.02 -4.99 -5.45
CA GLN A 227 -1.11 -5.51 -4.09
C GLN A 227 -2.06 -4.71 -3.20
N ARG A 228 -2.12 -3.38 -3.38
CA ARG A 228 -2.95 -2.47 -2.56
C ARG A 228 -4.30 -2.16 -3.18
N THR A 229 -4.37 -2.12 -4.51
CA THR A 229 -5.61 -1.87 -5.25
C THR A 229 -6.49 -3.12 -5.23
N PHE A 230 -5.92 -4.29 -5.52
CA PHE A 230 -6.66 -5.54 -5.67
C PHE A 230 -6.48 -6.52 -4.52
N GLY A 231 -5.47 -6.34 -3.66
CA GLY A 231 -5.11 -7.37 -2.70
C GLY A 231 -4.40 -8.56 -3.35
N ASP A 232 -3.72 -8.33 -4.49
CA ASP A 232 -3.13 -9.38 -5.32
C ASP A 232 -2.24 -10.35 -4.49
N PRO A 233 -2.59 -11.64 -4.43
CA PRO A 233 -1.85 -12.63 -3.64
C PRO A 233 -0.58 -13.14 -4.32
N ASP A 234 -0.31 -12.80 -5.58
CA ASP A 234 0.78 -13.34 -6.39
C ASP A 234 1.77 -12.30 -6.94
N ALA A 235 1.41 -11.02 -6.97
CA ALA A 235 2.27 -9.95 -7.48
C ALA A 235 3.47 -9.68 -6.54
N VAL A 236 4.64 -10.24 -6.85
CA VAL A 236 5.89 -10.02 -6.09
C VAL A 236 6.58 -8.72 -6.52
N SER A 237 7.05 -7.92 -5.56
CA SER A 237 7.77 -6.66 -5.80
C SER A 237 9.22 -6.89 -6.24
N VAL A 238 9.40 -7.47 -7.42
CA VAL A 238 10.72 -7.79 -7.99
C VAL A 238 11.54 -6.52 -8.22
N GLY A 239 12.80 -6.50 -7.78
CA GLY A 239 13.65 -5.32 -7.79
C GLY A 239 13.65 -4.54 -6.49
N ASP A 240 12.85 -4.96 -5.49
CA ASP A 240 12.98 -4.46 -4.13
C ASP A 240 14.39 -4.75 -3.58
N TYR A 241 14.95 -3.77 -2.87
CA TYR A 241 16.33 -3.84 -2.40
C TYR A 241 16.54 -4.89 -1.30
N HIS A 242 15.52 -5.14 -0.48
CA HIS A 242 15.61 -6.03 0.68
C HIS A 242 14.85 -7.34 0.50
N LEU A 243 13.76 -7.35 -0.27
CA LEU A 243 12.81 -8.46 -0.31
C LEU A 243 13.45 -9.80 -0.66
N LYS A 244 14.24 -9.85 -1.74
CA LYS A 244 15.00 -11.04 -2.16
C LYS A 244 15.85 -11.65 -1.06
N ASN A 245 16.55 -10.82 -0.30
CA ASN A 245 17.39 -11.27 0.82
C ASN A 245 16.54 -11.73 2.01
N ILE A 246 15.39 -11.11 2.25
CA ILE A 246 14.44 -11.52 3.31
C ILE A 246 13.85 -12.88 2.98
N VAL A 247 13.33 -13.05 1.76
CA VAL A 247 12.73 -14.31 1.28
C VAL A 247 13.78 -15.42 1.25
N GLY A 248 14.94 -15.18 0.64
CA GLY A 248 16.04 -16.15 0.60
C GLY A 248 16.51 -16.58 1.98
N PHE A 249 16.60 -15.64 2.93
CA PHE A 249 16.96 -15.98 4.30
C PHE A 249 15.87 -16.79 5.01
N ALA A 250 14.61 -16.41 4.86
CA ALA A 250 13.49 -17.09 5.52
C ALA A 250 13.26 -18.52 4.99
N LEU A 251 13.50 -18.75 3.70
CA LEU A 251 13.25 -20.04 3.06
C LEU A 251 14.47 -20.95 3.08
N THR A 252 15.69 -20.43 2.98
CA THR A 252 16.89 -21.27 2.86
C THR A 252 18.01 -20.94 3.84
N GLY A 253 17.82 -19.96 4.72
CA GLY A 253 18.89 -19.44 5.60
C GLY A 253 20.00 -18.68 4.84
N ARG A 254 19.92 -18.55 3.52
CA ARG A 254 20.95 -17.86 2.71
C ARG A 254 20.86 -16.36 2.96
N ARG A 255 22.01 -15.73 3.22
CA ARG A 255 22.07 -14.30 3.55
C ARG A 255 21.86 -13.37 2.36
N THR A 256 22.13 -13.88 1.17
CA THR A 256 22.08 -13.15 -0.10
C THR A 256 21.34 -13.99 -1.12
N THR A 257 20.39 -13.38 -1.80
CA THR A 257 19.61 -13.99 -2.89
C THR A 257 19.27 -12.86 -3.84
N ASP A 258 19.39 -13.12 -5.14
CA ASP A 258 19.01 -12.16 -6.18
C ASP A 258 17.51 -12.28 -6.50
N ASP A 259 17.03 -11.43 -7.39
CA ASP A 259 15.61 -11.40 -7.76
C ASP A 259 15.17 -12.70 -8.48
N ALA A 260 16.04 -13.30 -9.29
CA ALA A 260 15.77 -14.58 -9.97
C ALA A 260 15.65 -15.73 -8.96
N GLY A 261 16.62 -15.87 -8.05
CA GLY A 261 16.59 -16.89 -7.01
C GLY A 261 15.42 -16.70 -6.05
N MET A 262 14.99 -15.48 -5.76
CA MET A 262 13.76 -15.23 -4.99
C MET A 262 12.52 -15.80 -5.70
N LEU A 263 12.40 -15.56 -7.01
CA LEU A 263 11.27 -16.05 -7.79
C LEU A 263 11.27 -17.59 -7.89
N GLU A 264 12.43 -18.21 -8.10
CA GLU A 264 12.58 -19.67 -8.08
C GLU A 264 12.14 -20.26 -6.73
N LEU A 265 12.52 -19.63 -5.62
CA LEU A 265 12.12 -20.08 -4.29
C LEU A 265 10.61 -19.94 -4.04
N LEU A 266 9.98 -18.92 -4.64
CA LEU A 266 8.55 -18.67 -4.48
C LEU A 266 7.68 -19.48 -5.45
N GLU A 267 8.26 -20.03 -6.51
CA GLU A 267 7.57 -20.77 -7.56
C GLU A 267 6.59 -21.86 -7.07
N PRO A 268 6.88 -22.63 -6.01
CA PRO A 268 5.94 -23.63 -5.48
C PRO A 268 4.58 -23.04 -5.04
N TRP A 269 4.52 -21.73 -4.82
CA TRP A 269 3.31 -21.01 -4.41
C TRP A 269 2.81 -20.04 -5.48
N ARG A 270 3.07 -20.30 -6.76
CA ARG A 270 2.47 -19.54 -7.88
C ARG A 270 0.95 -19.41 -7.67
N GLY A 271 0.44 -18.19 -7.84
CA GLY A 271 -0.92 -17.78 -7.47
C GLY A 271 -1.02 -17.18 -6.05
N HIS A 272 0.00 -17.38 -5.21
CA HIS A 272 0.05 -16.91 -3.82
C HIS A 272 1.46 -16.46 -3.38
N ARG A 273 2.35 -16.13 -4.32
CA ARG A 273 3.75 -15.77 -3.99
C ARG A 273 3.85 -14.55 -3.08
N GLN A 274 3.02 -13.54 -3.32
CA GLN A 274 2.95 -12.38 -2.45
C GLN A 274 2.34 -12.71 -1.08
N ARG A 275 1.41 -13.67 -0.97
CA ARG A 275 0.96 -14.13 0.36
C ARG A 275 2.12 -14.71 1.16
N VAL A 276 2.97 -15.52 0.55
CA VAL A 276 4.17 -16.06 1.21
C VAL A 276 5.09 -14.94 1.68
N VAL A 277 5.33 -13.94 0.81
CA VAL A 277 6.07 -12.72 1.19
C VAL A 277 5.45 -12.04 2.41
N ARG A 278 4.12 -11.86 2.41
CA ARG A 278 3.41 -11.20 3.52
C ARG A 278 3.46 -11.99 4.82
N LEU A 279 3.39 -13.32 4.76
CA LEU A 279 3.60 -14.19 5.91
C LEU A 279 5.03 -14.05 6.47
N ILE A 280 6.04 -14.07 5.60
CA ILE A 280 7.45 -13.91 5.98
C ILE A 280 7.68 -12.53 6.62
N LEU A 281 7.15 -11.45 6.06
CA LEU A 281 7.30 -10.12 6.63
C LEU A 281 6.58 -9.97 7.98
N ALA A 282 5.49 -10.70 8.18
CA ALA A 282 4.66 -10.61 9.38
C ALA A 282 5.17 -11.46 10.55
N GLY A 283 5.91 -12.55 10.31
CA GLY A 283 6.42 -13.42 11.39
C GLY A 283 7.68 -14.23 11.07
N GLY A 284 8.27 -14.09 9.88
CA GLY A 284 9.45 -14.83 9.47
C GLY A 284 10.72 -14.44 10.24
N ALA A 285 11.69 -15.35 10.22
CA ALA A 285 12.99 -15.12 10.86
C ALA A 285 13.66 -13.87 10.29
N ARG A 286 14.03 -12.95 11.17
CA ARG A 286 14.68 -11.69 10.76
C ARG A 286 16.17 -11.92 10.53
N ARG A 287 16.66 -11.55 9.35
CA ARG A 287 18.09 -11.47 9.06
C ARG A 287 18.77 -10.52 10.06
N PRO A 288 19.88 -10.92 10.72
CA PRO A 288 20.61 -10.04 11.63
C PRO A 288 21.08 -8.75 10.93
N ARG A 289 20.80 -7.61 11.55
CA ARG A 289 21.17 -6.27 11.03
C ARG A 289 22.69 -6.09 11.08
N ARG A 290 23.29 -5.53 10.03
CA ARG A 290 24.67 -5.01 10.06
C ARG A 290 24.74 -3.69 9.31
N GLY A 291 25.55 -2.77 9.85
CA GLY A 291 25.83 -1.47 9.27
C GLY A 291 24.90 -0.36 9.78
N PRO A 292 25.38 0.90 9.81
CA PRO A 292 24.56 2.06 10.11
C PRO A 292 23.43 2.20 9.07
N ARG A 293 22.31 2.84 9.47
CA ARG A 293 21.24 3.18 8.51
C ARG A 293 21.84 4.07 7.42
N PHE A 294 21.52 3.82 6.15
CA PHE A 294 21.80 4.78 5.09
C PHE A 294 21.21 6.13 5.48
N ALA A 295 22.03 7.17 5.46
CA ALA A 295 21.58 8.53 5.66
C ALA A 295 20.64 8.91 4.49
N PRO A 296 19.47 9.50 4.76
CA PRO A 296 18.64 10.06 3.70
C PRO A 296 19.42 11.10 2.90
N THR A 297 19.25 11.14 1.58
CA THR A 297 19.81 12.21 0.76
C THR A 297 18.99 13.48 0.96
N ASP A 298 19.65 14.61 1.22
CA ASP A 298 18.97 15.90 1.32
C ASP A 298 18.87 16.59 -0.04
N TYR A 299 17.79 16.28 -0.77
CA TYR A 299 17.49 16.91 -2.05
C TYR A 299 17.07 18.39 -1.95
N ARG A 300 16.89 18.95 -0.74
CA ARG A 300 16.59 20.38 -0.57
C ARG A 300 17.85 21.25 -0.57
N ALA A 301 19.00 20.64 -0.33
CA ALA A 301 20.29 21.31 -0.23
C ALA A 301 21.07 21.32 -1.57
N ILE A 302 20.49 20.74 -2.63
CA ILE A 302 21.06 20.59 -3.98
C ILE A 302 20.16 21.34 -4.94
#